data_AF-A0A376FKC4-F1
#
_entry.id   AF-A0A376FKC4-F1
#
_cell.length_a   1.000
_cell.length_b   1.000
_cell.length_c   1.000
_cell.angle_alpha   90.00
_cell.angle_beta   90.00
_cell.angle_gamma   90.00
#
_symmetry.space_group_name_H-M   'P 1'
#
loop_
_entity.id
_entity.type
_entity.pdbx_description
1 polymer ?
#
loop_
_entity_poly.entity_id
_entity_poly.type
_entity_poly.pdbx_seq_one_letter_code
_entity_poly.pdbx_strand_id
1 'polypeptide(L)'
;MDYDEWHQGEITSDIWLNSANFTLPLDFSLFSHLYEVPLIQHCIDRDWQQDAALWRAGEMNLAAWCQQLMAEQAIVPLIHHWLMIQGQRSMRGLRMNTLGWFDFKSAWFAPPEP
;
A
#
# COMPACT_ATOMS: atom_id res chain seq x y z
N MET A 1 1.67 -23.11 2.28
CA MET A 1 1.73 -21.94 3.17
C MET A 1 0.34 -21.80 3.72
N ASP A 2 0.19 -21.97 5.03
CA ASP A 2 -1.10 -21.77 5.68
C ASP A 2 -1.36 -20.26 5.83
N TYR A 3 -2.60 -19.84 5.66
CA TYR A 3 -2.96 -18.43 5.73
C TYR A 3 -2.83 -17.89 7.16
N ASP A 4 -3.22 -18.68 8.15
CA ASP A 4 -3.22 -18.25 9.54
C ASP A 4 -1.78 -18.03 10.05
N GLU A 5 -0.87 -18.97 9.74
CA GLU A 5 0.57 -18.82 10.01
C GLU A 5 1.16 -17.57 9.32
N TRP A 6 0.81 -17.33 8.04
CA TRP A 6 1.25 -16.14 7.31
C TRP A 6 0.70 -14.85 7.94
N HIS A 7 -0.59 -14.83 8.29
CA HIS A 7 -1.27 -13.66 8.83
C HIS A 7 -0.69 -13.25 10.19
N GLN A 8 -0.29 -14.24 11.00
CA GLN A 8 0.34 -14.02 12.30
C GLN A 8 1.84 -13.71 12.20
N GLY A 9 2.45 -13.84 11.01
CA GLY A 9 3.87 -13.62 10.80
C GLY A 9 4.75 -14.75 11.35
N GLU A 10 4.21 -15.95 11.48
CA GLU A 10 4.91 -17.12 12.03
C GLU A 10 5.69 -17.91 10.97
N ILE A 11 5.70 -17.43 9.73
CA ILE A 11 6.45 -18.03 8.63
C ILE A 11 7.75 -17.27 8.37
N THR A 12 8.78 -17.98 7.93
CA THR A 12 9.98 -17.37 7.36
C THR A 12 9.92 -17.46 5.83
N SER A 13 10.21 -16.36 5.15
CA SER A 13 10.29 -16.31 3.69
C SER A 13 11.52 -15.54 3.25
N ASP A 14 12.31 -16.09 2.33
CA ASP A 14 13.50 -15.41 1.80
C ASP A 14 13.12 -14.21 0.92
N ILE A 15 12.04 -14.33 0.16
CA ILE A 15 11.50 -13.29 -0.70
C ILE A 15 9.98 -13.26 -0.54
N TRP A 16 9.43 -12.07 -0.43
CA TRP A 16 7.99 -11.85 -0.46
C TRP A 16 7.65 -10.76 -1.47
N LEU A 17 6.74 -11.08 -2.39
CA LEU A 17 6.25 -10.13 -3.38
C LEU A 17 4.89 -9.61 -2.94
N ASN A 18 4.77 -8.30 -2.85
CA ASN A 18 3.53 -7.65 -2.47
C ASN A 18 3.27 -6.41 -3.37
N SER A 19 2.02 -6.01 -3.42
CA SER A 19 1.54 -4.78 -4.02
C SER A 19 0.71 -4.02 -2.97
N ALA A 20 0.95 -2.72 -2.84
CA ALA A 20 0.19 -1.88 -1.93
C ALA A 20 -0.38 -0.66 -2.69
N ASN A 21 -1.58 -0.24 -2.30
CA ASN A 21 -2.18 1.02 -2.73
C ASN A 21 -2.34 1.92 -1.52
N PHE A 22 -1.96 3.18 -1.64
CA PHE A 22 -1.97 4.12 -0.53
C PHE A 22 -3.01 5.21 -0.74
N THR A 23 -3.85 5.43 0.27
CA THR A 23 -4.65 6.66 0.39
C THR A 23 -3.77 7.80 0.88
N LEU A 24 -4.19 9.04 0.62
CA LEU A 24 -3.55 10.19 1.27
C LEU A 24 -4.03 10.32 2.73
N PRO A 25 -3.18 10.84 3.64
CA PRO A 25 -1.79 11.27 3.41
C PRO A 25 -0.83 10.07 3.31
N LEU A 26 0.13 10.16 2.39
CA LEU A 26 1.05 9.06 2.07
C LEU A 26 1.91 8.66 3.28
N ASP A 27 2.37 9.64 4.06
CA ASP A 27 3.23 9.40 5.21
C ASP A 27 2.56 8.54 6.27
N PHE A 28 1.24 8.68 6.41
CA PHE A 28 0.46 7.83 7.29
C PHE A 28 0.31 6.43 6.69
N SER A 29 -0.19 6.35 5.46
CA SER A 29 -0.56 5.08 4.81
C SER A 29 0.65 4.17 4.58
N LEU A 30 1.83 4.74 4.31
CA LEU A 30 3.04 3.95 4.07
C LEU A 30 3.58 3.33 5.35
N PHE A 31 3.76 4.12 6.41
CA PHE A 31 4.29 3.61 7.67
C PHE A 31 3.32 2.61 8.32
N SER A 32 2.04 2.96 8.40
CA SER A 32 1.01 2.06 8.94
C SER A 32 0.96 0.73 8.21
N HIS A 33 1.01 0.73 6.88
CA HIS A 33 1.02 -0.51 6.09
C HIS A 33 2.23 -1.39 6.43
N LEU A 34 3.43 -0.82 6.55
CA LEU A 34 4.63 -1.60 6.86
C LEU A 34 4.64 -2.10 8.30
N TYR A 35 4.16 -1.28 9.24
CA TYR A 35 4.09 -1.63 10.65
C TYR A 35 2.97 -2.66 10.94
N GLU A 36 1.81 -2.58 10.31
CA GLU A 36 0.66 -3.43 10.65
C GLU A 36 0.72 -4.84 10.06
N VAL A 37 1.70 -5.16 9.21
CA VAL A 37 1.88 -6.52 8.67
C VAL A 37 2.88 -7.28 9.55
N PRO A 38 2.44 -8.28 10.35
CA PRO A 38 3.32 -8.99 11.29
C PRO A 38 4.51 -9.65 10.61
N LEU A 39 4.31 -10.20 9.40
CA LEU A 39 5.39 -10.82 8.64
C LEU A 39 6.50 -9.84 8.25
N ILE A 40 6.18 -8.56 8.00
CA ILE A 40 7.20 -7.53 7.73
C ILE A 40 8.03 -7.31 9.00
N GLN A 41 7.37 -7.20 10.15
CA GLN A 41 8.08 -7.03 11.43
C GLN A 41 8.96 -8.24 11.76
N HIS A 42 8.49 -9.44 11.44
CA HIS A 42 9.22 -10.67 11.68
C HIS A 42 10.47 -10.81 10.80
N CYS A 43 10.36 -10.50 9.50
CA CYS A 43 11.44 -10.72 8.53
C CYS A 43 12.49 -9.59 8.49
N ILE A 44 12.15 -8.41 8.99
CA ILE A 44 13.03 -7.24 8.96
C ILE A 44 13.48 -6.92 10.38
N ASP A 45 14.74 -7.22 10.67
CA ASP A 45 15.36 -7.00 11.98
C ASP A 45 15.60 -5.50 12.26
N ARG A 46 14.66 -4.89 12.99
CA ARG A 46 14.73 -3.50 13.48
C ARG A 46 13.80 -3.32 14.68
N ASP A 47 14.01 -2.24 15.43
CA ASP A 47 13.11 -1.87 16.55
C ASP A 47 11.85 -1.17 16.03
N TRP A 48 10.90 -1.97 15.56
CA TRP A 48 9.60 -1.50 15.08
C TRP A 48 8.80 -0.72 16.12
N GLN A 49 9.01 -0.98 17.42
CA GLN A 49 8.26 -0.31 18.47
C GLN A 49 8.82 1.08 18.75
N GLN A 50 10.15 1.22 18.73
CA GLN A 50 10.79 2.53 18.78
C GLN A 50 10.42 3.37 17.55
N ASP A 51 10.48 2.79 16.36
CA ASP A 51 10.07 3.45 15.12
C ASP A 51 8.62 3.94 15.20
N ALA A 52 7.70 3.08 15.65
CA ALA A 52 6.29 3.46 15.82
C ALA A 52 6.09 4.56 16.86
N ALA A 53 6.90 4.60 17.93
CA ALA A 53 6.86 5.67 18.91
C ALA A 53 7.29 7.02 18.31
N LEU A 54 8.40 7.05 17.57
CA LEU A 54 8.88 8.25 16.87
C LEU A 54 7.89 8.74 15.81
N TRP A 55 7.29 7.81 15.06
CA TRP A 55 6.28 8.14 14.06
C TRP A 55 5.01 8.73 14.71
N ARG A 56 4.49 8.11 15.77
CA ARG A 56 3.32 8.64 16.51
C ARG A 56 3.59 10.00 17.16
N ALA A 57 4.84 10.27 17.56
CA ALA A 57 5.27 11.56 18.07
C ALA A 57 5.44 12.63 16.97
N GLY A 58 5.43 12.25 15.69
CA GLY A 58 5.69 13.14 14.57
C GLY A 58 7.17 13.52 14.42
N GLU A 59 8.07 12.78 15.06
CA GLU A 59 9.52 13.04 15.09
C GLU A 59 10.28 12.24 14.02
N MET A 60 9.64 11.25 13.42
CA MET A 60 10.24 10.42 12.38
C MET A 60 10.33 11.17 11.04
N ASN A 61 11.53 11.21 10.46
CA ASN A 61 11.70 11.52 9.05
C ASN A 61 11.45 10.27 8.21
N LEU A 62 10.21 10.10 7.75
CA LEU A 62 9.79 8.89 7.04
C LEU A 62 10.56 8.65 5.74
N ALA A 63 10.93 9.71 5.01
CA ALA A 63 11.70 9.58 3.78
C ALA A 63 13.09 9.00 4.04
N ALA A 64 13.78 9.49 5.08
CA ALA A 64 15.07 8.97 5.49
C ALA A 64 14.95 7.52 6.00
N TRP A 65 13.90 7.21 6.76
CA TRP A 65 13.62 5.86 7.23
C TRP A 65 13.38 4.87 6.08
N CYS A 66 12.61 5.27 5.05
CA CYS A 66 12.42 4.46 3.84
C CYS A 66 13.73 4.27 3.06
N GLN A 67 14.59 5.28 3.02
CA GLN A 67 15.91 5.16 2.37
C GLN A 67 16.79 4.13 3.08
N GLN A 68 16.74 4.05 4.42
CA GLN A 68 17.47 3.03 5.18
C GLN A 68 16.99 1.62 4.84
N LEU A 69 15.67 1.39 4.79
CA LEU A 69 15.09 0.12 4.36
C LEU A 69 15.57 -0.33 2.98
N MET A 70 15.64 0.60 2.02
CA MET A 70 16.12 0.30 0.67
C MET A 70 17.63 0.05 0.65
N ALA A 71 18.41 0.80 1.42
CA ALA A 71 19.87 0.62 1.50
C ALA A 71 20.26 -0.74 2.10
N GLU A 72 19.48 -1.21 3.08
CA GLU A 72 19.61 -2.54 3.70
C GLU A 72 19.05 -3.67 2.81
N GLN A 73 18.44 -3.34 1.67
CA GLN A 73 17.73 -4.27 0.79
C GLN A 73 16.58 -5.02 1.49
N ALA A 74 16.07 -4.48 2.60
CA ALA A 74 14.94 -5.04 3.33
C ALA A 74 13.62 -4.85 2.56
N ILE A 75 13.51 -3.77 1.78
CA ILE A 75 12.41 -3.52 0.85
C ILE A 75 12.96 -3.04 -0.48
N VAL A 76 12.56 -3.69 -1.57
CA VAL A 76 12.96 -3.33 -2.93
C VAL A 76 11.72 -2.94 -3.74
N PRO A 77 11.51 -1.63 -4.01
CA PRO A 77 10.43 -1.20 -4.90
C PRO A 77 10.69 -1.72 -6.32
N LEU A 78 9.77 -2.54 -6.85
CA LEU A 78 9.93 -3.15 -8.17
C LEU A 78 9.33 -2.27 -9.27
N ILE A 79 8.05 -1.92 -9.14
CA ILE A 79 7.29 -1.20 -10.15
C ILE A 79 6.22 -0.32 -9.50
N HIS A 80 5.86 0.76 -10.21
CA HIS A 80 4.68 1.56 -9.90
C HIS A 80 3.57 1.24 -10.91
N HIS A 81 2.42 0.76 -10.42
CA HIS A 81 1.29 0.39 -11.28
C HIS A 81 0.50 1.64 -11.69
N TRP A 82 0.47 1.94 -12.99
CA TRP A 82 -0.50 2.89 -13.55
C TRP A 82 -1.76 2.14 -13.93
N LEU A 83 -2.85 2.36 -13.19
CA LEU A 83 -4.17 1.82 -13.51
C LEU A 83 -4.95 2.81 -14.39
N MET A 84 -5.58 2.31 -15.46
CA MET A 84 -6.41 3.09 -16.37
C MET A 84 -7.79 2.46 -16.48
N ILE A 85 -8.84 3.25 -16.26
CA ILE A 85 -10.22 2.81 -16.51
C ILE A 85 -10.53 3.02 -17.99
N GLN A 86 -10.93 1.94 -18.67
CA GLN A 86 -11.53 2.01 -19.99
C GLN A 86 -13.05 1.94 -19.87
N GLY A 87 -13.75 2.89 -20.51
CA GLY A 87 -15.21 2.95 -20.51
C GLY A 87 -15.76 3.24 -21.90
N GLN A 88 -17.05 3.00 -22.08
CA GLN A 88 -17.75 3.34 -23.33
C GLN A 88 -17.93 4.84 -23.46
N ARG A 89 -18.02 5.35 -24.70
CA ARG A 89 -18.17 6.80 -24.98
C ARG A 89 -19.38 7.44 -24.31
N SER A 90 -20.45 6.67 -24.11
CA SER A 90 -21.68 7.09 -23.43
C SER A 90 -21.54 7.14 -21.91
N MET A 91 -20.53 6.51 -21.33
CA MET A 91 -20.34 6.53 -19.87
C MET A 91 -19.88 7.90 -19.38
N ARG A 92 -20.38 8.27 -18.20
CA ARG A 92 -20.11 9.51 -17.49
C ARG A 92 -19.88 9.20 -16.02
N GLY A 93 -19.18 10.10 -15.32
CA GLY A 93 -18.90 9.95 -13.90
C GLY A 93 -17.89 8.85 -13.54
N LEU A 94 -17.18 8.29 -14.53
CA LEU A 94 -16.15 7.28 -14.30
C LEU A 94 -15.01 7.85 -13.46
N ARG A 95 -14.78 7.25 -12.29
CA ARG A 95 -13.67 7.61 -11.40
C ARG A 95 -13.09 6.34 -10.77
N MET A 96 -11.78 6.37 -10.60
CA MET A 96 -11.04 5.41 -9.77
C MET A 96 -10.70 6.09 -8.46
N ASN A 97 -10.87 5.41 -7.34
CA ASN A 97 -10.30 5.90 -6.07
C ASN A 97 -8.81 5.56 -5.98
N THR A 98 -8.13 6.08 -4.96
CA THR A 98 -6.69 5.86 -4.73
C THR A 98 -6.32 4.40 -4.41
N LEU A 99 -7.31 3.54 -4.17
CA LEU A 99 -7.09 2.09 -3.98
C LEU A 99 -7.15 1.32 -5.31
N GLY A 100 -7.42 1.99 -6.44
CA GLY A 100 -7.61 1.35 -7.74
C GLY A 100 -9.04 0.84 -7.98
N TRP A 101 -10.00 1.19 -7.12
CA TRP A 101 -11.37 0.69 -7.23
C TRP A 101 -12.24 1.63 -8.05
N PHE A 102 -13.15 1.04 -8.80
CA PHE A 102 -14.14 1.75 -9.59
C PHE A 102 -15.30 2.26 -8.73
N ASP A 103 -15.67 3.53 -8.87
CA ASP A 103 -16.85 4.09 -8.22
C ASP A 103 -18.13 3.82 -9.01
N PHE A 104 -18.79 2.70 -8.67
CA PHE A 104 -20.08 2.34 -9.27
C PHE A 104 -21.23 3.30 -8.91
N LYS A 105 -21.13 4.08 -7.82
CA LYS A 105 -22.23 4.94 -7.38
C LYS A 105 -22.37 6.20 -8.24
N SER A 106 -21.24 6.68 -8.76
CA SER A 106 -21.19 7.91 -9.56
C SER A 106 -21.23 7.64 -11.07
N ALA A 107 -21.05 6.39 -11.49
CA ALA A 107 -21.01 6.01 -12.90
C ALA A 107 -22.42 5.88 -13.48
N TRP A 108 -22.64 6.44 -14.67
CA TRP A 108 -23.92 6.36 -15.39
C TRP A 108 -23.73 6.45 -16.90
N PHE A 109 -24.75 6.07 -17.67
CA PHE A 109 -24.78 6.17 -19.13
C PHE A 109 -25.58 7.40 -19.57
N ALA A 110 -24.99 8.22 -20.43
CA ALA A 110 -25.70 9.28 -21.12
C ALA A 110 -26.88 8.72 -21.93
N PRO A 111 -28.00 9.44 -22.01
CA PRO A 111 -29.10 9.05 -22.88
C PRO A 111 -28.63 8.89 -24.32
N PRO A 112 -29.24 7.97 -25.11
CA PRO A 112 -28.95 7.86 -26.53
C PRO A 112 -29.29 9.17 -27.26
N GLU A 113 -28.50 9.52 -28.28
CA GLU A 113 -28.83 10.65 -29.16
C GLU A 113 -30.13 10.34 -29.94
N PRO A 114 -31.02 11.34 -30.12
CA PRO A 114 -32.29 11.16 -30.83
C PRO A 114 -32.14 10.90 -32.33
#